data_AF-E1LTH2-F1
#
_entry.id   AF-E1LTH2-F1
#
_cell.length_a   1.000
_cell.length_b   1.000
_cell.length_c   1.000
_cell.angle_alpha   90.00
_cell.angle_beta   90.00
_cell.angle_gamma   90.00
#
_symmetry.space_group_name_H-M   'P 1'
#
loop_
_entity.id
_entity.type
_entity.pdbx_description
1 polymer ?
#
loop_
_entity_poly.entity_id
_entity_poly.type
_entity_poly.pdbx_seq_one_letter_code
_entity_poly.pdbx_strand_id
1 'polypeptide(L)'
;MYIDLETEIYLQKLEGDIRSQLYWGVVPEIPIEWQPNQLGFYLSDPISLPAFLTRLRVFEKGFAFDDVETNVFKRKITVFAVNENKEKFIAKIKKLLDCQSRGEMCETLLYILATPVTYIDEAVC
;
A
#
# COMPACT_ATOMS: atom_id res chain seq x y z
N MET A 1 -5.35 -19.06 -11.80
CA MET A 1 -5.24 -18.03 -10.75
C MET A 1 -6.65 -17.53 -10.51
N TYR A 2 -7.28 -17.88 -9.40
CA TYR A 2 -8.62 -17.38 -9.07
C TYR A 2 -8.44 -15.92 -8.66
N ILE A 3 -8.96 -15.00 -9.47
CA ILE A 3 -9.02 -13.59 -9.10
C ILE A 3 -9.96 -13.51 -7.91
N ASP A 4 -9.44 -13.14 -6.73
CA ASP A 4 -10.22 -12.93 -5.51
C ASP A 4 -10.96 -11.59 -5.65
N LEU A 5 -11.98 -11.61 -6.52
CA LEU A 5 -12.78 -10.45 -6.89
C LEU A 5 -13.47 -9.81 -5.68
N GLU A 6 -13.81 -10.63 -4.68
CA GLU A 6 -14.37 -10.15 -3.42
C GLU A 6 -13.37 -9.25 -2.69
N THR A 7 -12.11 -9.69 -2.59
CA THR A 7 -11.05 -8.88 -1.97
C THR A 7 -10.75 -7.63 -2.79
N GLU A 8 -10.76 -7.69 -4.13
CA GLU A 8 -10.56 -6.50 -4.97
C GLU A 8 -11.65 -5.44 -4.75
N ILE A 9 -12.92 -5.83 -4.77
CA ILE A 9 -14.05 -4.93 -4.47
C ILE A 9 -13.92 -4.38 -3.05
N TYR A 10 -13.45 -5.21 -2.12
CA TYR A 10 -13.25 -4.80 -0.74
C TYR A 10 -12.16 -3.74 -0.60
N LEU A 11 -11.03 -3.87 -1.32
CA LEU A 11 -9.97 -2.87 -1.35
C LEU A 11 -10.44 -1.53 -1.93
N GLN A 12 -11.30 -1.56 -2.95
CA GLN A 12 -11.90 -0.33 -3.51
C GLN A 12 -12.80 0.38 -2.50
N LYS A 13 -13.56 -0.36 -1.68
CA LYS A 13 -14.36 0.23 -0.60
C LYS A 13 -13.45 0.87 0.45
N LEU A 14 -12.40 0.17 0.86
CA LEU A 14 -11.42 0.69 1.82
C LEU A 14 -10.74 1.98 1.31
N GLU A 15 -10.41 2.08 0.02
CA GLU A 15 -9.89 3.32 -0.57
C GLU A 15 -10.85 4.50 -0.31
N GLY A 16 -12.13 4.33 -0.62
CA GLY A 16 -13.16 5.36 -0.44
C GLY A 16 -13.34 5.73 1.02
N ASP A 17 -13.41 4.73 1.90
CA ASP A 17 -13.60 4.92 3.33
C ASP A 17 -12.41 5.67 3.95
N ILE A 18 -11.17 5.34 3.57
CA ILE A 18 -9.97 6.01 4.09
C ILE A 18 -9.95 7.48 3.67
N ARG A 19 -10.29 7.77 2.41
CA ARG A 19 -10.36 9.16 1.91
C ARG A 19 -11.43 9.98 2.62
N SER A 20 -12.47 9.35 3.16
CA SER A 20 -13.54 10.03 3.90
C SER A 20 -13.12 10.42 5.33
N GLN A 21 -12.00 9.90 5.84
CA GLN A 21 -11.52 10.19 7.19
C GLN A 21 -11.10 11.66 7.33
N LEU A 22 -11.57 12.30 8.41
CA LEU A 22 -11.36 13.73 8.66
C LEU A 22 -9.89 14.14 8.64
N TYR A 23 -9.00 13.24 9.08
CA TYR A 23 -7.58 13.53 9.26
C TYR A 23 -6.68 13.07 8.11
N TRP A 24 -7.20 12.35 7.11
CA TRP A 24 -6.37 11.64 6.13
C TRP A 24 -5.37 12.52 5.37
N GLY A 25 -5.78 13.72 4.97
CA GLY A 25 -4.92 14.68 4.26
C GLY A 25 -3.89 15.38 5.13
N VAL A 26 -3.78 15.05 6.41
CA VAL A 26 -2.95 15.76 7.40
C VAL A 26 -1.80 14.87 7.88
N VAL A 27 -0.88 14.59 6.95
CA VAL A 27 0.31 13.75 7.14
C VAL A 27 1.26 14.35 8.20
N PRO A 28 2.09 13.53 8.90
CA PRO A 28 3.16 14.05 9.76
C PRO A 28 4.13 14.95 8.99
N GLU A 29 4.54 16.07 9.60
CA GLU A 29 5.50 17.02 9.02
C GLU A 29 6.94 16.49 8.97
N ILE A 30 7.19 15.35 9.61
CA ILE A 30 8.53 14.78 9.70
C ILE A 30 8.87 14.11 8.35
N PRO A 31 9.96 14.51 7.68
CA PRO A 31 10.45 13.78 6.52
C PRO A 31 10.93 12.40 6.98
N ILE A 32 10.31 11.36 6.44
CA ILE A 32 10.68 9.97 6.70
C ILE A 32 11.35 9.42 5.47
N GLU A 33 12.59 8.97 5.62
CA GLU A 33 13.31 8.24 4.58
C GLU A 33 12.99 6.75 4.69
N TRP A 34 12.17 6.25 3.76
CA TRP A 34 11.83 4.84 3.68
C TRP A 34 13.00 4.04 3.11
N GLN A 35 13.21 2.83 3.65
CA GLN A 35 14.17 1.89 3.10
C GLN A 35 13.59 1.18 1.87
N PRO A 36 14.41 0.76 0.88
CA PRO A 36 13.92 0.08 -0.32
C PRO A 36 13.16 -1.23 -0.08
N ASN A 37 13.29 -1.82 1.12
CA ASN A 37 12.55 -3.00 1.52
C ASN A 37 11.25 -2.67 2.29
N GLN A 38 10.81 -1.42 2.32
CA GLN A 38 9.58 -0.97 2.98
C GLN A 38 8.58 -0.46 1.95
N LEU A 39 7.29 -0.68 2.23
CA LEU A 39 6.19 -0.26 1.35
C LEU A 39 6.22 1.24 1.05
N GLY A 40 6.52 2.07 2.05
CA GLY A 40 6.57 3.53 1.92
C GLY A 40 7.57 4.04 0.88
N PHE A 41 8.60 3.25 0.54
CA PHE A 41 9.57 3.61 -0.50
C PHE A 41 8.93 3.68 -1.90
N TYR A 42 7.90 2.87 -2.13
CA TYR A 42 7.21 2.75 -3.43
C TYR A 42 5.98 3.66 -3.55
N LEU A 43 5.75 4.50 -2.54
CA LEU A 43 4.64 5.44 -2.48
C LEU A 43 5.18 6.86 -2.60
N SER A 44 4.59 7.66 -3.48
CA SER A 44 5.00 9.07 -3.67
C SER A 44 4.88 9.87 -2.37
N ASP A 45 3.84 9.60 -1.60
CA ASP A 45 3.60 10.15 -0.26
C ASP A 45 2.63 9.24 0.52
N PRO A 46 2.45 9.45 1.83
CA PRO A 46 1.46 8.72 2.62
C PRO A 46 0.01 8.89 2.14
N ILE A 47 -0.33 10.01 1.49
CA ILE A 47 -1.68 10.29 0.93
C ILE A 47 -1.99 9.36 -0.24
N SER A 48 -0.98 8.83 -0.94
CA SER A 48 -1.14 7.92 -2.05
C SER A 48 -1.56 6.50 -1.65
N LEU A 49 -1.51 6.14 -0.36
CA LEU A 49 -1.89 4.80 0.13
C LEU A 49 -3.28 4.32 -0.36
N PRO A 50 -4.38 5.11 -0.35
CA PRO A 50 -5.69 4.63 -0.76
C PRO A 50 -5.71 4.31 -2.26
N ALA A 51 -5.07 5.16 -3.07
CA ALA A 51 -4.92 4.91 -4.50
C ALA A 51 -4.03 3.69 -4.78
N PHE A 52 -3.08 3.40 -3.89
CA PHE A 52 -2.24 2.22 -4.00
C PHE A 52 -2.97 0.93 -3.67
N LEU A 53 -3.94 0.94 -2.75
CA LEU A 53 -4.72 -0.26 -2.41
C LEU A 53 -5.40 -0.88 -3.65
N THR A 54 -5.85 -0.06 -4.59
CA THR A 54 -6.49 -0.54 -5.83
C THR A 54 -5.51 -1.05 -6.89
N ARG A 55 -4.21 -0.87 -6.67
CA ARG A 55 -3.13 -1.40 -7.53
C ARG A 55 -2.57 -2.72 -7.01
N LEU A 56 -2.99 -3.16 -5.82
CA LEU A 56 -2.56 -4.43 -5.25
C LEU A 56 -3.14 -5.59 -6.05
N ARG A 57 -2.26 -6.47 -6.50
CA ARG A 57 -2.62 -7.79 -7.01
C ARG A 57 -2.91 -8.70 -5.81
N VAL A 58 -4.08 -9.32 -5.81
CA VAL A 58 -4.51 -10.22 -4.73
C VAL A 58 -4.10 -11.65 -5.04
N PHE A 59 -3.45 -12.30 -4.07
CA PHE A 59 -3.12 -13.72 -4.12
C PHE A 59 -3.69 -14.42 -2.90
N GLU A 60 -3.74 -15.75 -2.94
CA GLU A 60 -4.30 -16.57 -1.87
C GLU A 60 -3.68 -16.26 -0.49
N LYS A 61 -2.37 -15.98 -0.44
CA LYS A 61 -1.62 -15.79 0.80
C LYS A 61 -1.24 -14.34 1.13
N GLY A 62 -1.55 -13.37 0.26
CA GLY A 62 -1.12 -11.99 0.47
C GLY A 62 -1.30 -11.11 -0.76
N PHE A 63 -0.52 -10.03 -0.81
CA PHE A 63 -0.60 -9.01 -1.84
C PHE A 63 0.75 -8.83 -2.55
N ALA A 64 0.70 -8.44 -3.82
CA ALA A 64 1.87 -7.92 -4.53
C ALA A 64 1.50 -6.67 -5.32
N PHE A 65 2.48 -5.92 -5.78
CA PHE A 65 2.30 -4.76 -6.62
C PHE A 65 3.42 -4.63 -7.63
N ASP A 66 3.15 -3.89 -8.69
CA ASP A 66 4.14 -3.56 -9.72
C ASP A 66 4.71 -2.17 -9.45
N ASP A 67 6.03 -2.09 -9.45
CA ASP A 67 6.77 -0.84 -9.57
C ASP A 67 7.21 -0.67 -11.03
N VAL A 68 6.92 0.48 -11.62
CA VAL A 68 7.12 0.72 -13.05
C VAL A 68 8.09 1.88 -13.25
N GLU A 69 9.30 1.54 -13.65
CA GLU A 69 10.31 2.50 -14.07
C GLU A 69 10.21 2.68 -15.60
N THR A 70 9.92 3.91 -16.03
CA THR A 70 9.87 4.24 -17.46
C THR A 70 10.99 5.19 -17.81
N ASN A 71 11.85 4.80 -18.77
CA ASN A 71 12.80 5.70 -19.42
C ASN A 71 12.48 5.84 -20.91
N VAL A 72 13.21 6.69 -21.63
CA VAL A 72 12.96 7.03 -23.04
C VAL A 72 12.99 5.80 -23.98
N PHE A 73 13.64 4.70 -23.57
CA PHE A 73 13.90 3.54 -24.44
C PHE A 73 13.26 2.23 -23.98
N LYS A 74 12.96 2.11 -22.68
CA LYS A 74 12.53 0.85 -22.06
C LYS A 74 11.56 1.10 -20.92
N ARG A 75 10.63 0.15 -20.75
CA ARG A 75 9.76 0.07 -19.59
C ARG A 75 10.18 -1.12 -18.75
N LYS A 76 10.63 -0.85 -17.54
CA LYS A 76 11.01 -1.87 -16.56
C LYS A 76 9.89 -2.01 -15.53
N ILE A 77 9.43 -3.24 -15.31
CA ILE A 77 8.39 -3.56 -14.34
C ILE A 77 9.00 -4.51 -13.32
N THR A 78 9.02 -4.08 -12.06
CA THR A 78 9.51 -4.87 -10.93
C THR A 78 8.33 -5.26 -10.06
N VAL A 79 8.20 -6.53 -9.70
CA VAL A 79 7.08 -7.03 -8.88
C VAL A 79 7.55 -7.25 -7.45
N PHE A 80 6.82 -6.67 -6.49
CA PHE A 80 7.10 -6.77 -5.06
C PHE A 80 5.96 -7.44 -4.30
N ALA A 81 6.29 -8.42 -3.46
CA ALA A 81 5.36 -8.99 -2.47
C ALA A 81 5.31 -8.11 -1.23
N VAL A 82 4.13 -7.91 -0.66
CA VAL A 82 3.98 -7.43 0.71
C VAL A 82 4.27 -8.61 1.64
N ASN A 83 5.26 -8.48 2.52
CA ASN A 83 5.68 -9.54 3.45
C ASN A 83 4.75 -9.63 4.67
N GLU A 84 3.46 -9.72 4.41
CA GLU A 84 2.44 -9.87 5.42
C GLU A 84 1.27 -10.67 4.86
N ASN A 85 0.62 -11.46 5.71
CA ASN A 85 -0.55 -12.21 5.28
C ASN A 85 -1.72 -11.25 4.98
N LYS A 86 -2.66 -11.73 4.17
CA LYS A 86 -3.81 -10.96 3.70
C LYS A 86 -4.62 -10.36 4.86
N GLU A 87 -4.92 -11.17 5.88
CA GLU A 87 -5.79 -10.74 6.98
C GLU A 87 -5.13 -9.68 7.87
N LYS A 88 -3.83 -9.83 8.19
CA LYS A 88 -3.10 -8.86 9.01
C LYS A 88 -2.95 -7.54 8.29
N PHE A 89 -2.64 -7.56 7.00
CA PHE A 89 -2.53 -6.33 6.22
C PHE A 89 -3.86 -5.60 6.18
N ILE A 90 -4.96 -6.31 5.85
CA ILE A 90 -6.32 -5.74 5.88
C ILE A 90 -6.67 -5.21 7.29
N ALA A 91 -6.29 -5.90 8.35
CA ALA A 91 -6.57 -5.46 9.72
C ALA A 91 -5.87 -4.12 10.06
N LYS A 92 -4.65 -3.89 9.55
CA LYS A 92 -3.99 -2.58 9.69
C LYS A 92 -4.75 -1.48 8.95
N ILE A 93 -5.22 -1.77 7.73
CA ILE A 93 -6.03 -0.82 6.96
C ILE A 93 -7.35 -0.50 7.67
N LYS A 94 -8.02 -1.51 8.25
CA LYS A 94 -9.23 -1.31 9.06
C LYS A 94 -8.95 -0.46 10.30
N LYS A 95 -7.86 -0.73 11.01
CA LYS A 95 -7.45 0.07 12.17
C LYS A 95 -7.29 1.55 11.78
N LEU A 96 -6.79 1.83 10.57
CA LEU A 96 -6.65 3.19 10.07
C LEU A 96 -8.01 3.92 9.93
N LEU A 97 -9.09 3.18 9.60
CA LEU A 97 -10.45 3.70 9.54
C LEU A 97 -11.06 3.96 10.92
N ASP A 98 -10.67 3.15 11.90
CA ASP A 98 -11.20 3.22 13.26
C ASP A 98 -10.49 4.28 14.13
N CYS A 99 -9.42 4.89 13.62
CA CYS A 99 -8.64 5.91 14.32
C CYS A 99 -9.50 7.12 14.71
N GLN A 100 -9.47 7.52 15.97
CA GLN A 100 -10.28 8.62 16.50
C GLN A 100 -9.51 9.95 16.60
N SER A 101 -8.20 9.93 16.32
CA SER A 101 -7.34 11.11 16.41
C SER A 101 -6.32 11.16 15.28
N ARG A 102 -5.83 12.37 14.96
CA ARG A 102 -4.73 12.57 14.01
C ARG A 102 -3.49 11.78 14.41
N GLY A 103 -3.12 11.78 15.69
CA GLY A 103 -1.93 11.08 16.20
C GLY A 103 -2.00 9.58 15.95
N GLU A 104 -3.12 8.95 16.30
CA GLU A 104 -3.35 7.52 16.09
C GLU A 104 -3.38 7.14 14.60
N MET A 105 -4.01 7.99 13.77
CA MET A 105 -4.02 7.81 12.33
C MET A 105 -2.60 7.86 11.77
N CYS A 106 -1.81 8.86 12.18
CA CYS A 106 -0.42 9.00 11.77
C CYS A 106 0.41 7.78 12.17
N GLU A 107 0.35 7.34 13.42
CA GLU A 107 1.06 6.14 13.88
C GLU A 107 0.66 4.89 13.10
N THR A 108 -0.64 4.70 12.86
CA THR A 108 -1.15 3.55 12.11
C THR A 108 -0.71 3.60 10.65
N LEU A 109 -0.73 4.79 10.04
CA LEU A 109 -0.23 5.00 8.68
C LEU A 109 1.25 4.68 8.57
N LEU A 110 2.07 5.18 9.50
CA LEU A 110 3.50 4.87 9.55
C LEU A 110 3.76 3.37 9.69
N TYR A 111 2.96 2.69 10.51
CA TYR A 111 3.06 1.24 10.67
C TYR A 111 2.70 0.46 9.39
N ILE A 112 1.74 0.95 8.60
CA ILE A 112 1.41 0.37 7.29
C ILE A 112 2.56 0.58 6.31
N LEU A 113 3.08 1.81 6.21
CA LEU A 113 4.16 2.18 5.29
C LEU A 113 5.50 1.48 5.62
N ALA A 114 5.74 1.19 6.89
CA ALA A 114 6.91 0.42 7.33
C ALA A 114 6.81 -1.09 7.03
N THR A 115 5.69 -1.57 6.46
CA THR A 115 5.50 -3.00 6.17
C THR A 115 6.58 -3.46 5.17
N PRO A 116 7.32 -4.56 5.49
CA PRO A 116 8.37 -5.03 4.61
C PRO A 116 7.83 -5.56 3.28
N VAL A 117 8.62 -5.41 2.22
CA VAL A 117 8.33 -5.96 0.89
C VAL A 117 9.52 -6.77 0.37
N THR A 118 9.26 -7.75 -0.50
CA THR A 118 10.29 -8.59 -1.13
C THR A 118 10.17 -8.55 -2.64
N TYR A 119 11.29 -8.37 -3.34
CA TYR A 119 11.39 -8.54 -4.79
C TYR A 119 10.98 -9.97 -5.18
N ILE A 120 10.04 -10.11 -6.10
CA ILE A 120 9.62 -11.40 -6.65
C ILE A 120 10.19 -11.60 -8.05
N ASP A 121 10.02 -10.61 -8.93
CA ASP A 121 10.29 -10.76 -10.36
C ASP A 121 10.51 -9.41 -11.05
N GLU A 122 11.06 -9.46 -12.27
CA GLU A 122 11.33 -8.30 -13.11
C GLU A 122 11.08 -8.62 -14.58
N ALA A 123 10.40 -7.73 -15.28
CA ALA A 123 10.22 -7.76 -16.72
C ALA A 123 10.71 -6.47 -17.36
N VAL A 124 11.41 -6.58 -18.48
CA VAL A 124 11.88 -5.44 -19.28
C VAL A 124 11.22 -5.51 -20.66
N CYS A 125 10.46 -4.47 -21.00
CA CYS A 125 9.75 -4.31 -22.27
C CYS A 125 10.32 -3.16 -23.10
#